data_AF-A0A0H3I9Q7-F1
#
_entry.id   AF-A0A0H3I9Q7-F1
#
_cell.length_a   1.000
_cell.length_b   1.000
_cell.length_c   1.000
_cell.angle_alpha   90.00
_cell.angle_beta   90.00
_cell.angle_gamma   90.00
#
_symmetry.space_group_name_H-M   'P 1'
#
loop_
_entity.id
_entity.type
_entity.pdbx_description
1 polymer ?
#
loop_
_entity_poly.entity_id
_entity_poly.type
_entity_poly.pdbx_seq_one_letter_code
_entity_poly.pdbx_strand_id
1 'polypeptide(L)'
;MKSWRNLIQNIDLILFKMFILFILLVFFPVRADEMSSEKYLFSFKTYKSTCILRVNDLPAVDNTTIDSGTISAGFNLTAFLENGKNDIELLMAPQYHEDPETLYPDSSCQVIVTKDTETTSTEVANFKLTVNEKGEITASDSATTANSSKIFEGYTKNEKDYGFYKVRGRLKATGLPRWSWVNATPVTENDLQKIKVAYTDIWMMMKDRDIEGLKKVTQISNQEMAFAEGSNTGMMFISTDFPQHVIDKQLTPVPIEWDKYKIIRYRNGRLFRLAIGFFQNSPLKLQKF
;
A
#
# COMPACT_ATOMS: atom_id res chain seq x y z
N MET A 1 -3.89 -31.38 70.76
CA MET A 1 -2.49 -31.10 70.38
C MET A 1 -2.37 -31.32 68.86
N LYS A 2 -2.45 -30.25 68.05
CA LYS A 2 -2.41 -30.38 66.58
C LYS A 2 -0.98 -30.76 66.16
N SER A 3 -0.88 -31.86 65.42
CA SER A 3 0.36 -32.46 64.93
C SER A 3 1.21 -31.45 64.13
N TRP A 4 2.45 -31.24 64.57
CA TRP A 4 3.47 -30.39 63.91
C TRP A 4 3.87 -30.90 62.52
N ARG A 5 3.53 -32.15 62.19
CA ARG A 5 3.85 -32.78 60.90
C ARG A 5 3.10 -32.16 59.71
N ASN A 6 1.91 -31.60 59.97
CA ASN A 6 1.07 -30.99 58.94
C ASN A 6 1.43 -29.51 58.68
N LEU A 7 2.21 -28.87 59.57
CA LEU A 7 2.64 -27.49 59.39
C LEU A 7 3.84 -27.40 58.44
N ILE A 8 4.78 -28.36 58.53
CA ILE A 8 5.99 -28.41 57.72
C ILE A 8 5.66 -28.73 56.25
N GLN A 9 4.76 -29.69 56.01
CA GLN A 9 4.32 -30.05 54.64
C GLN A 9 3.62 -28.91 53.90
N ASN A 10 2.92 -28.01 54.62
CA ASN A 10 2.26 -26.86 53.99
C ASN A 10 3.24 -25.73 53.65
N ILE A 11 4.31 -25.55 54.44
CA ILE A 11 5.34 -24.54 54.18
C ILE A 11 6.17 -24.93 52.94
N ASP A 12 6.54 -26.21 52.82
CA ASP A 12 7.26 -26.72 51.65
C ASP A 12 6.42 -26.60 50.35
N LEU A 13 5.11 -26.84 50.43
CA LEU A 13 4.21 -26.69 49.27
C LEU A 13 4.01 -25.22 48.85
N ILE A 14 4.05 -24.28 49.80
CA ILE A 14 3.93 -22.84 49.54
C ILE A 14 5.23 -22.29 48.95
N LEU A 15 6.39 -22.71 49.46
CA LEU A 15 7.70 -22.33 48.92
C LEU A 15 7.92 -22.89 47.51
N PHE A 16 7.48 -24.12 47.23
CA PHE A 16 7.56 -24.72 45.90
C PHE A 16 6.63 -24.04 44.88
N LYS A 17 5.46 -23.54 45.31
CA LYS A 17 4.55 -22.76 44.45
C LYS A 17 5.05 -21.34 44.17
N MET A 18 5.74 -20.68 45.10
CA MET A 18 6.37 -19.38 44.82
C MET A 18 7.56 -19.49 43.87
N PHE A 19 8.33 -20.59 43.93
CA PHE A 19 9.45 -20.79 43.02
C PHE A 19 8.99 -21.04 41.56
N ILE A 20 7.84 -21.70 41.38
CA ILE A 20 7.24 -21.91 40.05
C ILE A 20 6.60 -20.63 39.49
N LEU A 21 6.09 -19.73 40.35
CA LEU A 21 5.52 -18.45 39.90
C LEU A 21 6.59 -17.45 39.44
N PHE A 22 7.83 -17.57 39.92
CA PHE A 22 8.93 -16.67 39.54
C PHE A 22 9.66 -17.11 38.25
N ILE A 23 9.51 -18.37 37.83
CA ILE A 23 10.16 -18.93 36.63
C ILE A 23 9.30 -18.75 35.36
N LEU A 24 8.05 -18.30 35.48
CA LEU A 24 7.19 -17.96 34.34
C LEU A 24 7.20 -16.47 33.95
N LEU A 25 8.11 -15.67 34.50
CA LEU A 25 8.57 -14.45 33.85
C LEU A 25 9.61 -14.84 32.79
N VAL A 26 9.15 -15.56 31.77
CA VAL A 26 9.81 -15.46 30.47
C VAL A 26 9.64 -14.00 30.10
N PHE A 27 10.70 -13.22 30.33
CA PHE A 27 10.95 -12.03 29.56
C PHE A 27 10.94 -12.50 28.11
N PHE A 28 9.77 -12.50 27.48
CA PHE A 28 9.74 -12.22 26.07
C PHE A 28 10.40 -10.85 26.01
N PRO A 29 11.62 -10.71 25.46
CA PRO A 29 11.93 -9.40 24.93
C PRO A 29 10.74 -9.09 24.04
N VAL A 30 9.97 -8.05 24.40
CA VAL A 30 9.28 -7.30 23.37
C VAL A 30 10.44 -6.80 22.54
N ARG A 31 10.86 -7.65 21.59
CA ARG A 31 11.72 -7.24 20.51
C ARG A 31 10.83 -6.20 19.85
N ALA A 32 11.16 -4.93 20.06
CA ALA A 32 10.74 -3.93 19.11
C ALA A 32 11.14 -4.54 17.78
N ASP A 33 10.16 -4.97 16.98
CA ASP A 33 10.46 -5.43 15.63
C ASP A 33 11.33 -4.32 15.05
N GLU A 34 12.57 -4.67 14.68
CA GLU A 34 13.52 -3.71 14.14
C GLU A 34 12.82 -3.08 12.94
N MET A 35 12.33 -1.86 13.12
CA MET A 35 11.62 -1.12 12.08
C MET A 35 12.48 -1.10 10.81
N SER A 36 11.84 -0.98 9.64
CA SER A 36 12.58 -0.99 8.37
C SER A 36 13.71 0.02 8.42
N SER A 37 14.96 -0.46 8.46
CA SER A 37 16.16 0.38 8.46
C SER A 37 16.39 1.09 7.12
N GLU A 38 15.67 0.61 6.09
CA GLU A 38 15.66 1.17 4.76
C GLU A 38 14.21 1.48 4.34
N LYS A 39 13.97 2.69 3.84
CA LYS A 39 12.69 3.12 3.29
C LYS A 39 12.87 3.54 1.83
N TYR A 40 11.87 3.26 1.01
CA TYR A 40 11.80 3.74 -0.37
C TYR A 40 10.72 4.80 -0.46
N LEU A 41 11.15 6.06 -0.50
CA LEU A 41 10.27 7.22 -0.55
C LEU A 41 10.13 7.70 -1.99
N PHE A 42 8.92 8.09 -2.35
CA PHE A 42 8.56 8.53 -3.68
C PHE A 42 8.13 9.99 -3.61
N SER A 43 8.79 10.84 -4.40
CA SER A 43 8.36 12.20 -4.66
C SER A 43 7.71 12.26 -6.04
N PHE A 44 6.44 12.65 -6.08
CA PHE A 44 5.66 12.80 -7.30
C PHE A 44 5.38 14.27 -7.54
N LYS A 45 5.80 14.77 -8.71
CA LYS A 45 5.65 16.17 -9.09
C LYS A 45 4.98 16.24 -10.45
N THR A 46 4.00 17.12 -10.57
CA THR A 46 3.30 17.37 -11.82
C THR A 46 3.20 18.87 -12.03
N TYR A 47 3.16 19.28 -13.28
CA TYR A 47 2.95 20.67 -13.61
C TYR A 47 2.24 20.78 -14.96
N LYS A 48 1.07 21.42 -14.95
CA LYS A 48 0.17 21.61 -16.10
C LYS A 48 -0.03 20.36 -16.97
N SER A 49 -0.25 19.21 -16.35
CA SER A 49 -0.43 17.94 -17.08
C SER A 49 -1.26 16.97 -16.27
N THR A 50 -1.97 16.07 -16.95
CA THR A 50 -2.50 14.88 -16.28
C THR A 50 -1.39 13.84 -16.16
N CYS A 51 -1.13 13.37 -14.95
CA CYS A 51 -0.08 12.43 -14.62
C CYS A 51 -0.62 11.27 -13.80
N ILE A 52 -0.18 10.05 -14.09
CA ILE A 52 -0.52 8.84 -13.34
C ILE A 52 0.76 8.10 -12.99
N LEU A 53 0.93 7.75 -11.72
CA LEU A 53 2.00 6.87 -11.26
C LEU A 53 1.45 5.50 -10.88
N ARG A 54 2.09 4.46 -11.42
CA ARG A 54 1.91 3.07 -10.98
C ARG A 54 3.23 2.49 -10.52
N VAL A 55 3.14 1.75 -9.43
CA VAL A 55 4.26 0.96 -8.92
C VAL A 55 3.77 -0.48 -8.90
N ASN A 56 4.46 -1.37 -9.61
CA ASN A 56 4.15 -2.80 -9.52
C ASN A 56 2.71 -3.13 -9.95
N ASP A 57 2.22 -2.40 -10.97
CA ASP A 57 0.84 -2.34 -11.48
C ASP A 57 -0.19 -1.73 -10.52
N LEU A 58 0.19 -1.42 -9.27
CA LEU A 58 -0.67 -0.76 -8.30
C LEU A 58 -0.75 0.74 -8.62
N PRO A 59 -1.95 1.34 -8.69
CA PRO A 59 -2.10 2.79 -8.71
C PRO A 59 -1.51 3.38 -7.43
N ALA A 60 -0.55 4.29 -7.56
CA ALA A 60 0.10 4.93 -6.43
C ALA A 60 -0.47 6.33 -6.19
N VAL A 61 -0.48 7.16 -7.23
CA VAL A 61 -1.03 8.52 -7.19
C VAL A 61 -1.37 8.98 -8.61
N ASP A 62 -2.36 9.85 -8.73
CA ASP A 62 -2.68 10.58 -9.94
C ASP A 62 -3.18 11.98 -9.59
N ASN A 63 -3.26 12.86 -10.59
CA ASN A 63 -3.83 14.20 -10.44
C ASN A 63 -5.05 14.42 -11.35
N THR A 64 -5.75 13.35 -11.76
CA THR A 64 -6.85 13.41 -12.74
C THR A 64 -8.04 14.26 -12.27
N THR A 65 -8.14 14.52 -10.97
CA THR A 65 -9.17 15.36 -10.34
C THR A 65 -8.67 16.75 -9.96
N ILE A 66 -7.47 17.13 -10.37
CA ILE A 66 -6.83 18.41 -10.05
C ILE A 66 -6.81 19.29 -11.30
N ASP A 67 -7.71 20.26 -11.35
CA ASP A 67 -7.89 21.14 -12.52
C ASP A 67 -6.61 21.83 -12.98
N SER A 68 -5.69 22.19 -12.06
CA SER A 68 -4.42 22.85 -12.41
C SER A 68 -3.37 21.92 -13.03
N GLY A 69 -3.59 20.60 -12.99
CA GLY A 69 -2.59 19.59 -13.36
C GLY A 69 -1.29 19.67 -12.54
N THR A 70 -1.28 20.39 -11.42
CA THR A 70 -0.06 20.71 -10.68
C THR A 70 -0.17 20.24 -9.23
N ILE A 71 0.63 19.25 -8.87
CA ILE A 71 0.77 18.76 -7.50
C ILE A 71 2.23 18.43 -7.17
N SER A 72 2.55 18.46 -5.88
CA SER A 72 3.79 17.91 -5.33
C SER A 72 3.43 17.08 -4.11
N ALA A 73 3.68 15.77 -4.18
CA ALA A 73 3.36 14.82 -3.13
C ALA A 73 4.57 13.93 -2.79
N GLY A 74 4.63 13.46 -1.55
CA GLY A 74 5.61 12.51 -1.07
C GLY A 74 4.92 11.36 -0.35
N PHE A 75 5.33 10.12 -0.61
CA PHE A 75 4.75 8.94 0.04
C PHE A 75 5.75 7.80 0.16
N ASN A 76 5.56 6.95 1.16
CA ASN A 76 6.38 5.78 1.44
C ASN A 76 5.75 4.55 0.77
N LEU A 77 6.44 3.94 -0.19
CA LEU A 77 5.96 2.73 -0.87
C LEU A 77 6.74 1.47 -0.51
N THR A 78 7.49 1.49 0.59
CA THR A 78 8.34 0.38 1.03
C THR A 78 7.56 -0.94 1.10
N ALA A 79 6.32 -0.93 1.61
CA ALA A 79 5.43 -2.11 1.71
C ALA A 79 4.97 -2.69 0.35
N PHE A 80 5.08 -1.91 -0.73
CA PHE A 80 4.62 -2.28 -2.07
C PHE A 80 5.76 -2.72 -3.01
N LEU A 81 7.00 -2.73 -2.50
CA LEU A 81 8.18 -3.20 -3.22
C LEU A 81 8.61 -4.58 -2.70
N GLU A 82 9.23 -5.40 -3.54
CA GLU A 82 9.93 -6.63 -3.11
C GLU A 82 11.42 -6.53 -3.40
N ASN A 83 12.23 -7.32 -2.69
CA ASN A 83 13.65 -7.45 -3.03
C ASN A 83 13.80 -7.91 -4.48
N GLY A 84 14.71 -7.26 -5.21
CA GLY A 84 14.91 -7.48 -6.64
C GLY A 84 14.20 -6.43 -7.49
N LYS A 85 13.58 -6.87 -8.59
CA LYS A 85 13.07 -6.00 -9.65
C LYS A 85 11.64 -5.57 -9.37
N ASN A 86 11.39 -4.26 -9.38
CA ASN A 86 10.08 -3.65 -9.29
C ASN A 86 9.87 -2.77 -10.52
N ASP A 87 8.64 -2.72 -11.04
CA ASP A 87 8.33 -1.93 -12.22
C ASP A 87 7.68 -0.60 -11.78
N ILE A 88 8.17 0.51 -12.34
CA ILE A 88 7.64 1.86 -12.13
C ILE A 88 7.13 2.36 -13.47
N GLU A 89 5.88 2.81 -13.52
CA GLU A 89 5.26 3.35 -14.72
C GLU A 89 4.73 4.75 -14.43
N LEU A 90 5.20 5.72 -15.22
CA LEU A 90 4.75 7.10 -15.17
C LEU A 90 4.09 7.42 -16.50
N LEU A 91 2.85 7.89 -16.46
CA LEU A 91 2.08 8.31 -17.62
C LEU A 91 1.84 9.82 -17.58
N MET A 92 1.80 10.43 -18.75
CA MET A 92 1.56 11.85 -18.97
C MET A 92 0.62 12.07 -20.16
N ALA A 93 -0.26 13.05 -20.00
CA ALA A 93 -1.15 13.58 -21.02
C ALA A 93 -1.26 15.11 -20.86
N PRO A 94 -1.88 15.82 -21.84
CA PRO A 94 -2.27 17.21 -21.67
C PRO A 94 -3.01 17.44 -20.33
N GLN A 95 -3.04 18.68 -19.85
CA GLN A 95 -3.72 19.03 -18.59
C GLN A 95 -5.17 18.54 -18.59
N TYR A 96 -5.88 18.70 -19.70
CA TYR A 96 -7.15 18.05 -19.97
C TYR A 96 -6.93 17.03 -21.08
N HIS A 97 -6.98 15.73 -20.73
CA HIS A 97 -6.58 14.67 -21.66
C HIS A 97 -7.38 14.60 -22.97
N GLU A 98 -8.61 15.13 -23.00
CA GLU A 98 -9.45 15.21 -24.20
C GLU A 98 -9.14 16.43 -25.07
N ASP A 99 -8.36 17.39 -24.56
CA ASP A 99 -8.00 18.64 -25.23
C ASP A 99 -6.46 18.75 -25.40
N PRO A 100 -5.93 18.37 -26.57
CA PRO A 100 -4.50 18.44 -26.87
C PRO A 100 -3.89 19.84 -26.75
N GLU A 101 -4.67 20.91 -26.90
CA GLU A 101 -4.19 22.30 -26.79
C GLU A 101 -3.73 22.65 -25.36
N THR A 102 -4.06 21.79 -24.40
CA THR A 102 -3.71 21.96 -23.00
C THR A 102 -2.40 21.27 -22.63
N LEU A 103 -1.62 20.88 -23.64
CA LEU A 103 -0.23 20.45 -23.50
C LEU A 103 0.72 21.63 -23.71
N TYR A 104 1.16 22.22 -22.61
CA TYR A 104 2.06 23.38 -22.65
C TYR A 104 3.53 22.96 -22.78
N PRO A 105 4.42 23.80 -23.35
CA PRO A 105 5.85 23.50 -23.45
C PRO A 105 6.55 23.25 -22.09
N ASP A 106 6.03 23.83 -21.01
CA ASP A 106 6.57 23.67 -19.65
C ASP A 106 5.95 22.51 -18.86
N SER A 107 4.99 21.79 -19.47
CA SER A 107 4.30 20.63 -18.90
C SER A 107 5.26 19.52 -18.46
N SER A 108 5.00 18.90 -17.30
CA SER A 108 5.81 17.77 -16.85
C SER A 108 5.12 16.84 -15.85
N CYS A 109 5.58 15.60 -15.85
CA CYS A 109 5.36 14.62 -14.79
C CYS A 109 6.72 14.07 -14.34
N GLN A 110 6.95 13.95 -13.03
CA GLN A 110 8.18 13.41 -12.49
C GLN A 110 7.91 12.52 -11.28
N VAL A 111 8.61 11.38 -11.22
CA VAL A 111 8.75 10.58 -10.00
C VAL A 111 10.22 10.41 -9.67
N ILE A 112 10.59 10.79 -8.46
CA ILE A 112 11.91 10.55 -7.87
C ILE A 112 11.75 9.53 -6.77
N VAL A 113 12.57 8.49 -6.77
CA VAL A 113 12.59 7.47 -5.72
C VAL A 113 13.91 7.60 -4.97
N THR A 114 13.84 7.75 -3.66
CA THR A 114 15.00 7.72 -2.78
C THR A 114 14.99 6.45 -1.93
N LYS A 115 16.19 5.93 -1.67
CA LYS A 115 16.44 4.94 -0.63
C LYS A 115 16.97 5.69 0.58
N ASP A 116 16.21 5.65 1.64
CA ASP A 116 16.45 6.40 2.87
C ASP A 116 16.82 5.44 4.00
N THR A 117 17.80 5.81 4.79
CA THR A 117 18.14 5.22 6.09
C THR A 117 18.03 6.32 7.15
N GLU A 118 18.33 6.01 8.41
CA GLU A 118 18.35 7.02 9.48
C GLU A 118 19.28 8.22 9.19
N THR A 119 20.33 8.02 8.38
CA THR A 119 21.39 9.03 8.18
C THR A 119 21.64 9.40 6.73
N THR A 120 21.07 8.67 5.77
CA THR A 120 21.31 8.90 4.35
C THR A 120 20.02 8.88 3.55
N SER A 121 19.95 9.69 2.50
CA SER A 121 18.92 9.62 1.46
C SER A 121 19.62 9.62 0.12
N THR A 122 19.41 8.56 -0.65
CA THR A 122 20.08 8.36 -1.95
C THR A 122 19.04 8.25 -3.05
N GLU A 123 19.13 9.08 -4.08
CA GLU A 123 18.29 8.94 -5.28
C GLU A 123 18.63 7.61 -5.99
N VAL A 124 17.63 6.74 -6.09
CA VAL A 124 17.75 5.41 -6.72
C VAL A 124 16.95 5.30 -8.00
N ALA A 125 16.04 6.22 -8.30
CA ALA A 125 15.40 6.36 -9.61
C ALA A 125 14.87 7.78 -9.83
N ASN A 126 14.82 8.21 -11.09
CA ASN A 126 14.24 9.49 -11.47
C ASN A 126 13.68 9.39 -12.90
N PHE A 127 12.36 9.20 -12.98
CA PHE A 127 11.65 9.14 -14.24
C PHE A 127 10.90 10.45 -14.44
N LYS A 128 11.13 11.08 -15.58
CA LYS A 128 10.58 12.39 -15.92
C LYS A 128 10.08 12.37 -17.35
N LEU A 129 8.84 12.85 -17.52
CA LEU A 129 8.21 13.15 -18.79
C LEU A 129 8.09 14.67 -18.93
N THR A 130 8.53 15.20 -20.06
CA THR A 130 8.50 16.62 -20.42
C THR A 130 8.05 16.80 -21.86
N VAL A 131 7.75 18.04 -22.25
CA VAL A 131 7.43 18.40 -23.64
C VAL A 131 8.71 18.92 -24.31
N ASN A 132 9.05 18.36 -25.47
CA ASN A 132 10.23 18.78 -26.24
C ASN A 132 9.94 20.02 -27.10
N GLU A 133 10.95 20.52 -27.81
CA GLU A 133 10.84 21.68 -28.70
C GLU A 133 9.83 21.49 -29.86
N LYS A 134 9.45 20.25 -30.18
CA LYS A 134 8.44 19.92 -31.19
C LYS A 134 7.02 19.85 -30.63
N GLY A 135 6.84 20.07 -29.32
CA GLY A 135 5.54 19.91 -28.65
C GLY A 135 5.17 18.46 -28.32
N GLU A 136 6.12 17.52 -28.40
CA GLU A 136 5.87 16.10 -28.14
C GLU A 136 6.33 15.70 -26.72
N ILE A 137 5.60 14.80 -26.06
CA ILE A 137 6.01 14.25 -24.77
C ILE A 137 7.20 13.30 -24.98
N THR A 138 8.21 13.42 -24.11
CA THR A 138 9.45 12.62 -24.13
C THR A 138 9.91 12.27 -22.72
N ALA A 139 10.64 11.17 -22.57
CA ALA A 139 11.33 10.79 -21.34
C ALA A 139 12.85 11.02 -21.40
N SER A 140 13.31 11.95 -22.24
CA SER A 140 14.74 12.29 -22.40
C SER A 140 15.39 12.78 -21.11
N ASP A 141 14.62 13.43 -20.24
CA ASP A 141 15.10 13.98 -18.98
C ASP A 141 15.10 12.96 -17.83
N SER A 142 14.73 11.70 -18.10
CA SER A 142 14.81 10.63 -17.10
C SER A 142 16.27 10.24 -16.85
N ALA A 143 16.66 10.10 -15.58
CA ALA A 143 17.99 9.65 -15.20
C ALA A 143 18.00 8.14 -14.91
N THR A 144 19.02 7.45 -15.45
CA THR A 144 19.34 6.06 -15.10
C THR A 144 20.33 6.08 -13.94
N THR A 145 20.12 5.22 -12.95
CA THR A 145 21.02 5.07 -11.80
C THR A 145 21.59 3.65 -11.76
N ALA A 146 22.49 3.35 -10.82
CA ALA A 146 22.92 1.95 -10.60
C ALA A 146 21.76 1.02 -10.21
N ASN A 147 20.66 1.58 -9.69
CA ASN A 147 19.49 0.85 -9.19
C ASN A 147 18.29 0.93 -10.12
N SER A 148 18.34 1.73 -11.19
CA SER A 148 17.19 1.92 -12.07
C SER A 148 17.56 2.00 -13.55
N SER A 149 16.62 1.63 -14.40
CA SER A 149 16.79 1.71 -15.86
C SER A 149 15.47 1.96 -16.57
N LYS A 150 15.52 2.64 -17.71
CA LYS A 150 14.38 2.76 -18.64
C LYS A 150 14.23 1.44 -19.41
N ILE A 151 13.01 0.92 -19.49
CA ILE A 151 12.69 -0.29 -20.28
C ILE A 151 11.87 0.07 -21.51
N PHE A 152 10.95 1.01 -21.36
CA PHE A 152 10.02 1.39 -22.40
C PHE A 152 9.70 2.87 -22.32
N GLU A 153 9.52 3.46 -23.50
CA GLU A 153 9.04 4.81 -23.68
C GLU A 153 8.12 4.82 -24.91
N GLY A 154 6.98 5.50 -24.80
CA GLY A 154 6.03 5.64 -25.90
C GLY A 154 4.59 5.66 -25.41
N TYR A 155 3.65 5.64 -26.36
CA TYR A 155 2.23 5.61 -26.05
C TYR A 155 1.79 4.26 -25.48
N THR A 156 0.90 4.31 -24.48
CA THR A 156 0.26 3.12 -23.93
C THR A 156 -0.61 2.41 -24.97
N LYS A 157 -0.64 1.07 -24.92
CA LYS A 157 -1.58 0.25 -25.70
C LYS A 157 -2.84 -0.12 -24.91
N ASN A 158 -2.89 0.26 -23.64
CA ASN A 158 -4.04 -0.01 -22.78
C ASN A 158 -5.09 1.08 -23.03
N GLU A 159 -6.24 0.70 -23.57
CA GLU A 159 -7.34 1.64 -23.85
C GLU A 159 -7.82 2.39 -22.61
N LYS A 160 -7.65 1.82 -21.41
CA LYS A 160 -8.01 2.45 -20.13
C LYS A 160 -7.04 3.53 -19.67
N ASP A 161 -5.93 3.70 -20.38
CA ASP A 161 -4.95 4.74 -20.14
C ASP A 161 -5.14 5.90 -21.13
N TYR A 162 -6.26 5.94 -21.87
CA TYR A 162 -6.68 7.06 -22.73
C TYR A 162 -5.61 7.56 -23.72
N GLY A 163 -4.76 6.64 -24.20
CA GLY A 163 -3.69 6.99 -25.13
C GLY A 163 -2.57 7.82 -24.53
N PHE A 164 -2.37 7.81 -23.21
CA PHE A 164 -1.31 8.58 -22.56
C PHE A 164 0.08 8.14 -23.03
N TYR A 165 1.01 9.10 -23.07
CA TYR A 165 2.43 8.81 -23.25
C TYR A 165 3.00 8.29 -21.93
N LYS A 166 3.91 7.33 -21.97
CA LYS A 166 4.48 6.75 -20.76
C LYS A 166 5.96 6.46 -20.86
N VAL A 167 6.58 6.47 -19.69
CA VAL A 167 7.86 5.83 -19.44
C VAL A 167 7.66 4.71 -18.42
N ARG A 168 8.20 3.54 -18.73
CA ARG A 168 8.27 2.42 -17.79
C ARG A 168 9.74 2.12 -17.52
N GLY A 169 10.08 2.15 -16.24
CA GLY A 169 11.40 1.79 -15.75
C GLY A 169 11.36 0.64 -14.77
N ARG A 170 12.54 0.14 -14.44
CA ARG A 170 12.77 -0.87 -13.43
C ARG A 170 13.57 -0.29 -12.30
N LEU A 171 13.15 -0.54 -11.08
CA LEU A 171 13.85 -0.22 -9.85
C LEU A 171 14.31 -1.53 -9.18
N LYS A 172 15.59 -1.63 -8.85
CA LYS A 172 16.15 -2.71 -8.05
C LYS A 172 16.16 -2.29 -6.58
N ALA A 173 15.24 -2.85 -5.80
CA ALA A 173 15.19 -2.68 -4.36
C ALA A 173 15.93 -3.82 -3.65
N THR A 174 16.56 -3.52 -2.53
CA THR A 174 17.25 -4.46 -1.64
C THR A 174 16.96 -4.10 -0.18
N GLY A 175 17.25 -5.00 0.75
CA GLY A 175 17.15 -4.75 2.19
C GLY A 175 15.73 -4.68 2.73
N LEU A 176 14.73 -5.01 1.90
CA LEU A 176 13.33 -5.04 2.31
C LEU A 176 13.04 -6.29 3.15
N PRO A 177 12.13 -6.22 4.13
CA PRO A 177 11.61 -7.43 4.76
C PRO A 177 10.86 -8.27 3.72
N ARG A 178 10.62 -9.54 4.07
CA ARG A 178 9.83 -10.42 3.21
C ARG A 178 8.35 -10.26 3.53
N TRP A 179 7.66 -9.43 2.76
CA TRP A 179 6.20 -9.29 2.86
C TRP A 179 5.50 -10.62 2.56
N SER A 180 4.38 -10.86 3.22
CA SER A 180 3.54 -12.06 3.05
C SER A 180 3.06 -12.21 1.61
N TRP A 181 2.73 -11.09 0.96
CA TRP A 181 2.26 -11.08 -0.43
C TRP A 181 3.33 -11.54 -1.43
N VAL A 182 4.62 -11.48 -1.10
CA VAL A 182 5.71 -11.89 -2.01
C VAL A 182 5.62 -13.38 -2.36
N ASN A 183 5.10 -14.24 -1.48
CA ASN A 183 4.93 -15.67 -1.80
C ASN A 183 3.47 -16.12 -1.77
N ALA A 184 2.53 -15.18 -1.79
CA ALA A 184 1.12 -15.51 -1.83
C ALA A 184 0.79 -16.30 -3.11
N THR A 185 -0.16 -17.22 -3.01
CA THR A 185 -0.69 -17.92 -4.17
C THR A 185 -1.42 -16.93 -5.08
N PRO A 186 -1.06 -16.86 -6.38
CA PRO A 186 -1.77 -16.02 -7.34
C PRO A 186 -3.26 -16.31 -7.42
N VAL A 187 -4.07 -15.25 -7.39
CA VAL A 187 -5.53 -15.36 -7.52
C VAL A 187 -5.96 -15.58 -8.97
N THR A 188 -6.97 -16.41 -9.16
CA THR A 188 -7.59 -16.71 -10.46
C THR A 188 -9.07 -16.35 -10.46
N GLU A 189 -9.76 -16.45 -11.62
CA GLU A 189 -11.21 -16.24 -11.65
C GLU A 189 -11.98 -17.32 -10.87
N ASN A 190 -11.41 -18.51 -10.72
CA ASN A 190 -12.01 -19.59 -9.93
C ASN A 190 -12.11 -19.25 -8.44
N ASP A 191 -11.33 -18.28 -7.96
CA ASP A 191 -11.35 -17.83 -6.58
C ASP A 191 -12.44 -16.78 -6.30
N LEU A 192 -13.13 -16.27 -7.35
CA LEU A 192 -14.11 -15.19 -7.23
C LEU A 192 -15.15 -15.46 -6.15
N GLN A 193 -15.70 -16.67 -6.07
CA GLN A 193 -16.73 -16.97 -5.09
C GLN A 193 -16.20 -16.88 -3.65
N LYS A 194 -14.98 -17.36 -3.39
CA LYS A 194 -14.33 -17.25 -2.07
C LYS A 194 -14.04 -15.80 -1.72
N ILE A 195 -13.63 -15.00 -2.70
CA ILE A 195 -13.39 -13.57 -2.54
C ILE A 195 -14.69 -12.84 -2.20
N LYS A 196 -15.81 -13.14 -2.90
CA LYS A 196 -17.12 -12.56 -2.58
C LYS A 196 -17.54 -12.87 -1.15
N VAL A 197 -17.29 -14.09 -0.66
CA VAL A 197 -17.52 -14.46 0.74
C VAL A 197 -16.68 -13.60 1.69
N ALA A 198 -15.37 -13.48 1.46
CA ALA A 198 -14.51 -12.66 2.30
C ALA A 198 -14.95 -11.17 2.35
N TYR A 199 -15.36 -10.60 1.21
CA TYR A 199 -15.92 -9.25 1.18
C TYR A 199 -17.28 -9.15 1.89
N THR A 200 -18.10 -10.20 1.84
CA THR A 200 -19.38 -10.27 2.59
C THR A 200 -19.11 -10.28 4.09
N ASP A 201 -18.11 -11.04 4.54
CA ASP A 201 -17.71 -11.11 5.95
C ASP A 201 -17.27 -9.73 6.46
N ILE A 202 -16.43 -9.02 5.69
CA ILE A 202 -16.01 -7.65 6.03
C ILE A 202 -17.21 -6.71 6.05
N TRP A 203 -18.12 -6.83 5.08
CA TRP A 203 -19.34 -6.02 5.04
C TRP A 203 -20.24 -6.25 6.27
N MET A 204 -20.37 -7.50 6.72
CA MET A 204 -21.09 -7.83 7.96
C MET A 204 -20.39 -7.24 9.18
N MET A 205 -19.06 -7.32 9.27
CA MET A 205 -18.30 -6.68 10.34
C MET A 205 -18.52 -5.16 10.36
N MET A 206 -18.57 -4.50 9.20
CA MET A 206 -18.92 -3.07 9.11
C MET A 206 -20.33 -2.79 9.61
N LYS A 207 -21.30 -3.64 9.24
CA LYS A 207 -22.71 -3.51 9.64
C LYS A 207 -22.89 -3.69 11.16
N ASP A 208 -22.21 -4.69 11.71
CA ASP A 208 -22.26 -5.03 13.14
C ASP A 208 -21.33 -4.14 13.98
N ARG A 209 -20.57 -3.25 13.33
CA ARG A 209 -19.58 -2.36 13.93
C ARG A 209 -18.51 -3.14 14.72
N ASP A 210 -18.16 -4.32 14.21
CA ASP A 210 -17.18 -5.22 14.80
C ASP A 210 -15.75 -4.75 14.50
N ILE A 211 -15.27 -3.80 15.30
CA ILE A 211 -13.93 -3.23 15.16
C ILE A 211 -12.84 -4.27 15.43
N GLU A 212 -13.07 -5.23 16.33
CA GLU A 212 -12.07 -6.27 16.62
C GLU A 212 -11.97 -7.29 15.48
N GLY A 213 -13.10 -7.67 14.87
CA GLY A 213 -13.14 -8.43 13.63
C GLY A 213 -12.39 -7.74 12.50
N LEU A 214 -12.65 -6.43 12.30
CA LEU A 214 -11.97 -5.63 11.28
C LEU A 214 -10.45 -5.53 11.51
N LYS A 215 -10.00 -5.35 12.76
CA LYS A 215 -8.58 -5.39 13.12
C LYS A 215 -7.95 -6.74 12.76
N LYS A 216 -8.66 -7.84 13.02
CA LYS A 216 -8.17 -9.20 12.76
C LYS A 216 -8.02 -9.48 11.27
N VAL A 217 -9.01 -9.14 10.45
CA VAL A 217 -8.95 -9.41 9.00
C VAL A 217 -7.96 -8.51 8.26
N THR A 218 -7.63 -7.34 8.81
CA THR A 218 -6.63 -6.40 8.26
C THR A 218 -5.25 -6.52 8.93
N GLN A 219 -5.06 -7.50 9.82
CA GLN A 219 -3.88 -7.59 10.67
C GLN A 219 -2.58 -7.65 9.86
N ILE A 220 -2.51 -8.52 8.85
CA ILE A 220 -1.29 -8.72 8.05
C ILE A 220 -0.92 -7.41 7.33
N SER A 221 -1.87 -6.78 6.63
CA SER A 221 -1.59 -5.53 5.91
C SER A 221 -1.19 -4.40 6.84
N ASN A 222 -1.82 -4.29 8.01
CA ASN A 222 -1.47 -3.25 8.98
C ASN A 222 -0.12 -3.48 9.64
N GLN A 223 0.28 -4.73 9.87
CA GLN A 223 1.61 -5.07 10.38
C GLN A 223 2.70 -4.71 9.37
N GLU A 224 2.51 -5.08 8.10
CA GLU A 224 3.46 -4.77 7.03
C GLU A 224 3.58 -3.27 6.78
N MET A 225 2.45 -2.56 6.76
CA MET A 225 2.45 -1.10 6.66
C MET A 225 3.09 -0.45 7.88
N ALA A 226 2.82 -0.95 9.10
CA ALA A 226 3.41 -0.41 10.32
C ALA A 226 4.94 -0.56 10.30
N PHE A 227 5.43 -1.71 9.85
CA PHE A 227 6.86 -1.93 9.69
C PHE A 227 7.48 -0.97 8.67
N ALA A 228 6.83 -0.80 7.51
CA ALA A 228 7.28 0.11 6.45
C ALA A 228 7.29 1.58 6.91
N GLU A 229 6.29 1.99 7.68
CA GLU A 229 6.17 3.37 8.18
C GLU A 229 7.00 3.63 9.43
N GLY A 230 7.45 2.58 10.14
CA GLY A 230 8.05 2.76 11.45
C GLY A 230 7.03 3.16 12.51
N SER A 231 5.84 2.58 12.42
CA SER A 231 4.71 2.80 13.32
C SER A 231 4.30 1.49 13.98
N ASN A 232 3.17 1.48 14.69
CA ASN A 232 2.57 0.26 15.21
C ASN A 232 1.28 -0.10 14.47
N THR A 233 0.93 -1.38 14.51
CA THR A 233 -0.26 -1.93 13.81
C THR A 233 -1.55 -1.20 14.16
N GLY A 234 -1.73 -0.80 15.42
CA GLY A 234 -2.92 -0.07 15.86
C GLY A 234 -3.03 1.31 15.22
N MET A 235 -1.92 2.03 15.13
CA MET A 235 -1.85 3.32 14.44
C MET A 235 -2.16 3.21 12.95
N MET A 236 -1.68 2.15 12.28
CA MET A 236 -2.01 1.93 10.86
C MET A 236 -3.46 1.59 10.62
N PHE A 237 -4.08 0.85 11.54
CA PHE A 237 -5.50 0.57 11.43
C PHE A 237 -6.34 1.86 11.52
N ILE A 238 -6.01 2.76 12.45
CA ILE A 238 -6.79 4.00 12.65
C ILE A 238 -6.46 5.11 11.63
N SER A 239 -5.26 5.13 11.04
CA SER A 239 -4.82 6.20 10.12
C SER A 239 -5.58 6.23 8.78
N THR A 240 -6.43 5.25 8.54
CA THR A 240 -7.27 5.17 7.33
C THR A 240 -8.62 5.85 7.49
N ASP A 241 -8.94 6.33 8.70
CA ASP A 241 -10.28 6.79 9.14
C ASP A 241 -11.40 5.75 8.97
N PHE A 242 -11.12 4.58 8.40
CA PHE A 242 -12.08 3.51 8.20
C PHE A 242 -12.74 3.06 9.52
N PRO A 243 -12.02 2.87 10.64
CA PRO A 243 -12.65 2.51 11.91
C PRO A 243 -13.60 3.60 12.42
N GLN A 244 -13.25 4.88 12.21
CA GLN A 244 -14.09 6.01 12.62
C GLN A 244 -15.40 6.04 11.81
N HIS A 245 -15.32 5.83 10.50
CA HIS A 245 -16.51 5.74 9.65
C HIS A 245 -17.38 4.53 9.99
N VAL A 246 -16.80 3.39 10.38
CA VAL A 246 -17.58 2.20 10.79
C VAL A 246 -18.31 2.42 12.12
N ILE A 247 -17.75 3.15 13.08
CA ILE A 247 -18.44 3.43 14.35
C ILE A 247 -19.43 4.60 14.27
N ASP A 248 -19.36 5.44 13.23
CA ASP A 248 -20.28 6.56 13.04
C ASP A 248 -21.71 6.05 12.81
N LYS A 249 -22.61 6.37 13.74
CA LYS A 249 -24.02 5.98 13.71
C LYS A 249 -24.82 6.66 12.61
N GLN A 250 -24.28 7.71 11.99
CA GLN A 250 -24.87 8.36 10.83
C GLN A 250 -24.57 7.61 9.52
N LEU A 251 -23.66 6.64 9.55
CA LEU A 251 -23.26 5.87 8.38
C LEU A 251 -23.78 4.43 8.45
N THR A 252 -24.16 3.90 7.27
CA THR A 252 -24.55 2.50 7.05
C THR A 252 -23.84 1.90 5.86
N PRO A 253 -23.49 0.60 5.91
CA PRO A 253 -22.98 -0.10 4.74
C PRO A 253 -23.99 -0.15 3.60
N VAL A 254 -23.52 0.08 2.38
CA VAL A 254 -24.32 -0.04 1.15
C VAL A 254 -24.34 -1.50 0.69
N PRO A 255 -25.49 -2.08 0.29
CA PRO A 255 -25.54 -3.42 -0.28
C PRO A 255 -24.59 -3.58 -1.49
N ILE A 256 -23.93 -4.74 -1.60
CA ILE A 256 -22.97 -5.00 -2.66
C ILE A 256 -23.67 -5.49 -3.93
N GLU A 257 -23.54 -4.74 -5.02
CA GLU A 257 -24.00 -5.14 -6.36
C GLU A 257 -22.91 -5.96 -7.07
N TRP A 258 -22.85 -7.26 -6.77
CA TRP A 258 -21.74 -8.14 -7.19
C TRP A 258 -21.40 -8.12 -8.68
N ASP A 259 -22.41 -7.98 -9.54
CA ASP A 259 -22.24 -8.06 -11.00
C ASP A 259 -21.46 -6.87 -11.58
N LYS A 260 -21.30 -5.79 -10.81
CA LYS A 260 -20.48 -4.64 -11.23
C LYS A 260 -18.98 -4.89 -11.05
N TYR A 261 -18.59 -5.67 -10.04
CA TYR A 261 -17.21 -5.78 -9.58
C TYR A 261 -16.46 -6.93 -10.23
N LYS A 262 -15.18 -6.70 -10.52
CA LYS A 262 -14.26 -7.71 -11.07
C LYS A 262 -12.99 -7.81 -10.25
N ILE A 263 -12.28 -8.93 -10.38
CA ILE A 263 -10.95 -9.11 -9.78
C ILE A 263 -9.96 -8.27 -10.57
N ILE A 264 -9.34 -7.30 -9.89
CA ILE A 264 -8.15 -6.60 -10.38
C ILE A 264 -6.94 -7.21 -9.69
N ARG A 265 -5.95 -7.62 -10.49
CA ARG A 265 -4.74 -8.33 -10.07
C ARG A 265 -3.53 -7.44 -10.21
N TYR A 266 -2.60 -7.54 -9.27
CA TYR A 266 -1.28 -6.91 -9.32
C TYR A 266 -0.22 -7.96 -9.00
N ARG A 267 1.02 -7.68 -9.41
CA ARG A 267 2.16 -8.57 -9.09
C ARG A 267 1.89 -10.04 -9.39
N ASN A 268 1.43 -10.28 -10.62
CA ASN A 268 1.07 -11.62 -11.13
C ASN A 268 -0.03 -12.30 -10.31
N GLY A 269 -0.98 -11.54 -9.74
CA GLY A 269 -2.12 -12.08 -9.00
C GLY A 269 -1.86 -12.33 -7.51
N ARG A 270 -0.65 -12.06 -7.01
CA ARG A 270 -0.32 -12.21 -5.59
C ARG A 270 -0.97 -11.13 -4.71
N LEU A 271 -1.28 -9.99 -5.31
CA LEU A 271 -2.10 -8.94 -4.73
C LEU A 271 -3.33 -8.74 -5.61
N PHE A 272 -4.48 -8.45 -5.00
CA PHE A 272 -5.71 -8.23 -5.74
C PHE A 272 -6.73 -7.41 -4.95
N ARG A 273 -7.77 -6.96 -5.64
CA ARG A 273 -9.00 -6.40 -5.04
C ARG A 273 -10.20 -6.65 -5.95
N LEU A 274 -11.40 -6.63 -5.37
CA LEU A 274 -12.62 -6.41 -6.14
C LEU A 274 -12.80 -4.91 -6.36
N ALA A 275 -13.01 -4.51 -7.61
CA ALA A 275 -13.06 -3.09 -7.95
C ALA A 275 -13.83 -2.80 -9.24
N ILE A 276 -14.30 -1.56 -9.37
CA ILE A 276 -14.93 -1.00 -10.58
C ILE A 276 -14.32 0.33 -10.99
N GLY A 277 -14.41 0.61 -12.29
CA GLY A 277 -14.03 1.89 -12.87
C GLY A 277 -12.52 2.17 -12.84
N PHE A 278 -12.17 3.37 -13.28
CA PHE A 278 -10.78 3.85 -13.35
C PHE A 278 -10.11 3.94 -11.97
N PHE A 279 -10.80 4.54 -10.99
CA PHE A 279 -10.34 4.67 -9.61
C PHE A 279 -10.36 3.38 -8.79
N GLN A 280 -10.79 2.26 -9.42
CA GLN A 280 -10.79 0.94 -8.80
C GLN A 280 -11.57 0.91 -7.47
N ASN A 281 -12.76 1.50 -7.49
CA ASN A 281 -13.61 1.68 -6.32
C ASN A 281 -14.02 0.33 -5.72
N SER A 282 -13.84 0.19 -4.40
CA SER A 282 -14.19 -0.99 -3.62
C SER A 282 -15.72 -1.22 -3.56
N PRO A 283 -16.18 -2.47 -3.46
CA PRO A 283 -17.59 -2.78 -3.13
C PRO A 283 -17.97 -2.42 -1.69
N LEU A 284 -16.99 -2.27 -0.78
CA LEU A 284 -17.22 -1.88 0.60
C LEU A 284 -17.41 -0.36 0.67
N LYS A 285 -18.64 0.08 0.91
CA LYS A 285 -19.02 1.49 0.95
C LYS A 285 -19.92 1.78 2.14
N LEU A 286 -19.80 3.00 2.64
CA LEU A 286 -20.69 3.57 3.64
C LEU A 286 -21.44 4.75 3.01
N GLN A 287 -22.68 4.95 3.42
CA GLN A 287 -23.48 6.12 3.06
C GLN A 287 -24.15 6.69 4.30
N LYS A 288 -24.54 7.97 4.24
CA LYS A 288 -25.41 8.54 5.28
C LYS A 288 -26.78 7.85 5.23
N PHE A 289 -27.35 7.60 6.41
CA PHE A 289 -28.74 7.18 6.55
C PHE A 289 -29.69 8.22 5.95
#